data_AF-A0AAW9ECG6-F1
#
_entry.id   AF-A0AAW9ECG6-F1
#
_cell.length_a   1.000
_cell.length_b   1.000
_cell.length_c   1.000
_cell.angle_alpha   90.00
_cell.angle_beta   90.00
_cell.angle_gamma   90.00
#
_symmetry.space_group_name_H-M   'P 1'
#
loop_
_entity.id
_entity.type
_entity.pdbx_description
1 polymer ?
#
loop_
_entity_poly.entity_id
_entity_poly.type
_entity_poly.pdbx_seq_one_letter_code
_entity_poly.pdbx_strand_id
1 'polypeptide(L)'
;MSFQEQQITFDSRHHQLTNINVWTPDSQWLVYDVRPNGGSFTGLTIEKIHAKTKQQQIIYTATQGAHVGVATVSPVAPVRYAFIHGPENPDDLWHYDFHHRRGVIVNEQEDLGAVN
;
A
#
# COMPACT_ATOMS: atom_id res chain seq x y z
N MET A 1 6.09 7.65 -31.40
CA MET A 1 5.20 8.07 -30.30
C MET A 1 6.07 8.71 -29.25
N SER A 2 5.74 9.94 -28.81
CA SER A 2 6.39 10.56 -27.65
C SER A 2 5.56 10.24 -26.42
N PHE A 3 6.15 9.70 -25.37
CA PHE A 3 5.47 9.50 -24.10
C PHE A 3 5.66 10.75 -23.24
N GLN A 4 4.57 11.29 -22.72
CA GLN A 4 4.62 12.41 -21.77
C GLN A 4 4.62 11.83 -20.35
N GLU A 5 5.66 12.13 -19.59
CA GLU A 5 5.71 11.80 -18.18
C GLU A 5 4.73 12.69 -17.40
N GLN A 6 3.99 12.08 -16.48
CA GLN A 6 3.06 12.79 -15.60
C GLN A 6 3.36 12.47 -14.13
N GLN A 7 3.67 13.50 -13.36
CA GLN A 7 3.74 13.42 -11.91
C GLN A 7 2.32 13.44 -11.30
N ILE A 8 1.98 12.43 -10.51
CA ILE A 8 0.65 12.24 -9.93
C ILE A 8 0.53 12.67 -8.46
N THR A 9 1.65 12.86 -7.75
CA THR A 9 1.71 13.31 -6.35
C THR A 9 2.90 14.23 -6.12
N PHE A 10 2.77 15.15 -5.17
CA PHE A 10 3.82 16.07 -4.71
C PHE A 10 4.15 15.89 -3.22
N ASP A 11 3.55 14.91 -2.56
CA ASP A 11 3.77 14.71 -1.12
C ASP A 11 5.23 14.44 -0.84
N SER A 12 5.76 15.11 0.19
CA SER A 12 7.15 14.98 0.65
C SER A 12 7.34 13.71 1.49
N ARG A 13 6.98 12.56 0.92
CA ARG A 13 7.12 11.24 1.53
C ARG A 13 7.42 10.18 0.48
N HIS A 14 7.71 8.97 0.92
CA HIS A 14 8.04 7.87 0.02
C HIS A 14 6.78 7.22 -0.56
N HIS A 15 6.92 6.73 -1.79
CA HIS A 15 5.86 6.04 -2.53
C HIS A 15 6.48 4.83 -3.23
N GLN A 16 6.63 3.72 -2.50
CA GLN A 16 7.24 2.51 -3.03
C GLN A 16 6.21 1.68 -3.78
N LEU A 17 6.43 1.53 -5.08
CA LEU A 17 5.74 0.56 -5.90
C LEU A 17 6.48 -0.77 -5.79
N THR A 18 5.76 -1.84 -5.49
CA THR A 18 6.34 -3.18 -5.61
C THR A 18 6.52 -3.53 -7.10
N ASN A 19 7.31 -4.56 -7.38
CA ASN A 19 7.72 -4.89 -8.74
C ASN A 19 6.61 -5.44 -9.66
N ILE A 20 5.43 -5.76 -9.12
CA ILE A 20 4.30 -6.34 -9.88
C ILE A 20 2.95 -5.90 -9.33
N ASN A 21 1.90 -5.98 -10.15
CA ASN A 21 0.50 -5.92 -9.73
C ASN A 21 0.16 -4.73 -8.81
N VAL A 22 0.51 -3.51 -9.22
CA VAL A 22 0.24 -2.29 -8.44
C VAL A 22 -1.03 -1.54 -8.85
N TRP A 23 -1.71 -2.00 -9.91
CA TRP A 23 -2.92 -1.36 -10.43
C TRP A 23 -4.17 -2.09 -9.95
N THR A 24 -5.23 -1.33 -9.63
CA THR A 24 -6.57 -1.88 -9.51
C THR A 24 -7.07 -2.45 -10.85
N PRO A 25 -8.00 -3.42 -10.85
CA PRO A 25 -8.52 -4.04 -12.08
C PRO A 25 -9.10 -3.05 -13.10
N ASP A 26 -9.67 -1.94 -12.62
CA ASP A 26 -10.21 -0.86 -13.45
C ASP A 26 -9.14 0.11 -14.01
N SER A 27 -7.86 -0.12 -13.65
CA SER A 27 -6.71 0.71 -14.00
C SER A 27 -6.85 2.19 -13.59
N GLN A 28 -7.67 2.49 -12.58
CA GLN A 28 -7.83 3.87 -12.10
C GLN A 28 -6.87 4.20 -10.96
N TRP A 29 -6.46 3.21 -10.14
CA TRP A 29 -5.67 3.44 -8.93
C TRP A 29 -4.34 2.69 -8.95
N LEU A 30 -3.30 3.38 -8.49
CA LEU A 30 -1.98 2.82 -8.17
C LEU A 30 -1.85 2.64 -6.67
N VAL A 31 -1.40 1.46 -6.24
CA VAL A 31 -1.16 1.12 -4.83
C VAL A 31 0.33 1.16 -4.52
N TYR A 32 0.67 1.74 -3.36
CA TYR A 32 2.03 1.89 -2.89
C TYR A 32 2.12 1.71 -1.37
N ASP A 33 3.32 1.46 -0.89
CA ASP A 33 3.67 1.57 0.53
C ASP A 33 4.59 2.77 0.79
N VAL A 34 4.68 3.21 2.05
CA VAL A 34 5.40 4.44 2.42
C VAL A 34 6.82 4.20 2.96
N ARG A 35 7.40 3.02 2.71
CA ARG A 35 8.75 2.70 3.21
C ARG A 35 9.81 3.58 2.52
N PRO A 36 10.89 3.96 3.21
CA PRO A 36 11.92 4.82 2.62
C PRO A 36 12.67 4.16 1.45
N ASN A 37 12.82 2.84 1.49
CA ASN A 37 13.39 2.04 0.42
C ASN A 37 12.93 0.58 0.57
N GLY A 38 13.15 -0.24 -0.46
CA GLY A 38 12.72 -1.64 -0.49
C GLY A 38 13.33 -2.55 0.59
N GLY A 39 14.50 -2.19 1.13
CA GLY A 39 15.19 -2.93 2.19
C GLY A 39 14.80 -2.54 3.62
N SER A 40 14.06 -1.45 3.78
CA SER A 40 13.49 -1.03 5.07
C SER A 40 12.13 -1.69 5.29
N PHE A 41 11.76 -1.91 6.56
CA PHE A 41 10.43 -2.40 6.95
C PHE A 41 9.85 -1.56 8.09
N THR A 42 9.74 -0.25 7.85
CA THR A 42 9.21 0.75 8.80
C THR A 42 7.91 1.40 8.33
N GLY A 43 7.30 0.88 7.26
CA GLY A 43 6.10 1.45 6.66
C GLY A 43 4.90 1.31 7.59
N LEU A 44 4.08 2.36 7.70
CA LEU A 44 2.89 2.35 8.55
C LEU A 44 1.60 2.21 7.76
N THR A 45 1.59 2.60 6.49
CA THR A 45 0.38 2.64 5.68
C THR A 45 0.59 1.93 4.34
N ILE A 46 -0.48 1.30 3.89
CA ILE A 46 -0.68 0.92 2.49
C ILE A 46 -1.70 1.89 1.92
N GLU A 47 -1.40 2.46 0.77
CA GLU A 47 -2.16 3.58 0.21
C GLU A 47 -2.35 3.41 -1.28
N LYS A 48 -3.29 4.19 -1.82
CA LYS A 48 -3.51 4.28 -3.26
C LYS A 48 -3.69 5.71 -3.71
N ILE A 49 -3.39 5.94 -4.98
CA ILE A 49 -3.61 7.21 -5.66
C ILE A 49 -4.32 6.99 -6.99
N HIS A 50 -5.36 7.79 -7.23
CA HIS A 50 -6.10 7.76 -8.48
C HIS A 50 -5.27 8.44 -9.57
N ALA A 51 -4.99 7.74 -10.67
CA ALA A 51 -4.07 8.21 -11.71
C ALA A 51 -4.51 9.52 -12.39
N LYS A 52 -5.82 9.71 -12.59
CA LYS A 52 -6.40 10.93 -13.19
C LYS A 52 -6.67 12.04 -12.17
N THR A 53 -7.45 11.76 -11.12
CA THR A 53 -7.90 12.80 -10.17
C THR A 53 -6.85 13.16 -9.14
N LYS A 54 -5.79 12.35 -9.00
CA LYS A 54 -4.73 12.49 -7.98
C LYS A 54 -5.23 12.35 -6.55
N GLN A 55 -6.48 11.91 -6.36
CA GLN A 55 -7.03 11.60 -5.05
C GLN A 55 -6.22 10.48 -4.41
N GLN A 56 -5.88 10.64 -3.13
CA GLN A 56 -5.19 9.63 -2.34
C GLN A 56 -6.13 9.04 -1.30
N GLN A 57 -5.95 7.75 -1.01
CA GLN A 57 -6.70 7.04 0.02
C GLN A 57 -5.79 6.06 0.75
N ILE A 58 -5.96 5.97 2.07
CA ILE A 58 -5.31 4.96 2.90
C ILE A 58 -6.16 3.68 2.86
N ILE A 59 -5.55 2.57 2.46
CA ILE A 59 -6.18 1.24 2.43
C ILE A 59 -6.05 0.58 3.81
N TYR A 60 -4.89 0.74 4.43
CA TYR A 60 -4.58 0.10 5.71
C TYR A 60 -3.58 0.92 6.51
N THR A 61 -3.78 0.99 7.82
CA THR A 61 -2.85 1.58 8.78
C THR A 61 -2.45 0.51 9.79
N ALA A 62 -1.15 0.20 9.85
CA ALA A 62 -0.59 -0.68 10.86
C ALA A 62 -0.74 -0.05 12.25
N THR A 63 -1.02 -0.88 13.24
CA THR A 63 -1.20 -0.46 14.63
C THR A 63 -0.34 -1.31 15.57
N GLN A 64 -0.28 -0.93 16.84
CA GLN A 64 0.42 -1.70 17.89
C GLN A 64 1.88 -1.98 17.55
N GLY A 65 2.61 -0.98 17.05
CA GLY A 65 4.04 -1.11 16.71
C GLY A 65 4.34 -1.98 15.49
N ALA A 66 3.32 -2.47 14.77
CA ALA A 66 3.53 -3.22 13.55
C ALA A 66 3.94 -2.32 12.38
N HIS A 67 4.56 -2.94 11.38
CA HIS A 67 4.90 -2.33 10.10
C HIS A 67 4.37 -3.14 8.92
N VAL A 68 4.16 -2.45 7.80
CA VAL A 68 3.62 -3.01 6.56
C VAL A 68 4.41 -2.58 5.33
N GLY A 69 4.30 -3.35 4.26
CA GLY A 69 4.83 -2.98 2.96
C GLY A 69 4.66 -4.06 1.90
N VAL A 70 5.25 -3.81 0.72
CA VAL A 70 5.25 -4.73 -0.42
C VAL A 70 3.82 -5.02 -0.88
N ALA A 71 3.06 -3.96 -1.14
CA ALA A 71 1.65 -4.07 -1.52
C ALA A 71 1.46 -4.49 -2.97
N THR A 72 0.58 -5.46 -3.18
CA THR A 72 0.13 -5.96 -4.48
C THR A 72 -1.40 -5.95 -4.53
N VAL A 73 -1.95 -5.85 -5.72
CA VAL A 73 -3.39 -5.76 -6.00
C VAL A 73 -3.83 -6.98 -6.78
N SER A 74 -4.96 -7.56 -6.42
CA SER A 74 -5.58 -8.59 -7.24
C SER A 74 -6.03 -7.99 -8.57
N PRO A 75 -5.68 -8.59 -9.72
CA PRO A 75 -6.14 -8.12 -11.02
C PRO A 75 -7.61 -8.49 -11.31
N VAL A 76 -8.28 -9.20 -10.41
CA VAL A 76 -9.64 -9.70 -10.57
C VAL A 76 -10.54 -9.10 -9.50
N ALA A 77 -11.66 -8.51 -9.92
CA ALA A 77 -12.69 -8.00 -9.04
C ALA A 77 -13.28 -9.12 -8.13
N PRO A 78 -13.71 -8.81 -6.89
CA PRO A 78 -13.62 -7.50 -6.23
C PRO A 78 -12.17 -7.12 -5.88
N VAL A 79 -11.93 -5.81 -5.75
CA VAL A 79 -10.59 -5.27 -5.48
C VAL A 79 -10.10 -5.78 -4.12
N ARG A 80 -8.89 -6.35 -4.13
CA ARG A 80 -8.23 -6.95 -2.98
C ARG A 80 -6.77 -6.56 -2.97
N TYR A 81 -6.24 -6.30 -1.79
CA TYR A 81 -4.86 -5.90 -1.59
C TYR A 81 -4.16 -6.95 -0.74
N ALA A 82 -3.02 -7.43 -1.22
CA ALA A 82 -2.16 -8.34 -0.47
C ALA A 82 -0.84 -7.64 -0.16
N PHE A 83 -0.42 -7.70 1.10
CA PHE A 83 0.82 -7.07 1.56
C PHE A 83 1.42 -7.83 2.74
N ILE A 84 2.64 -7.47 3.08
CA ILE A 84 3.39 -8.04 4.20
C ILE A 84 3.10 -7.22 5.46
N HIS A 85 2.87 -7.90 6.56
CA HIS A 85 2.64 -7.31 7.88
C HIS A 85 3.60 -7.92 8.90
N GLY A 86 4.26 -7.09 9.70
CA GLY A 86 5.05 -7.52 10.85
C GLY A 86 4.17 -8.02 12.01
N PRO A 87 4.73 -8.43 13.15
CA PRO A 87 3.93 -8.71 14.33
C PRO A 87 3.35 -7.41 14.91
N GLU A 88 2.19 -7.54 15.54
CA GLU A 88 1.64 -6.52 16.44
C GLU A 88 2.20 -6.78 17.85
N ASN A 89 2.45 -5.70 18.59
CA ASN A 89 3.12 -5.69 19.89
C ASN A 89 4.48 -6.43 19.86
N PRO A 90 5.41 -6.05 18.98
CA PRO A 90 6.77 -6.58 19.05
C PRO A 90 7.39 -6.23 20.41
N ASP A 91 8.16 -7.15 20.98
CA ASP A 91 8.95 -6.86 22.17
C ASP A 91 10.19 -5.99 21.83
N ASP A 92 10.86 -5.47 22.85
CA ASP A 92 12.02 -4.58 22.70
C ASP A 92 13.24 -5.27 22.03
N LEU A 93 13.25 -6.60 21.98
CA LEU A 93 14.30 -7.39 21.31
C LEU A 93 13.97 -7.68 19.85
N TRP A 94 12.79 -7.28 19.39
CA TRP A 94 12.35 -7.56 18.04
C TRP A 94 13.17 -6.78 17.01
N HIS A 95 13.74 -7.52 16.08
CA HIS A 95 14.35 -6.98 14.87
C HIS A 95 13.67 -7.57 13.66
N TYR A 96 13.50 -6.75 12.62
CA TYR A 96 12.94 -7.21 11.36
C TYR A 96 13.78 -8.34 10.78
N ASP A 97 13.12 -9.46 10.48
CA ASP A 97 13.64 -10.58 9.70
C ASP A 97 12.52 -11.12 8.81
N PHE A 98 12.87 -11.71 7.67
CA PHE A 98 11.93 -12.30 6.72
C PHE A 98 11.02 -13.38 7.33
N HIS A 99 11.41 -13.99 8.45
CA HIS A 99 10.60 -14.98 9.17
C HIS A 99 9.58 -14.34 10.14
N HIS A 100 9.71 -13.05 10.44
CA HIS A 100 8.80 -12.31 11.34
C HIS A 100 7.68 -11.60 10.59
N ARG A 101 7.24 -12.14 9.45
CA ARG A 101 6.24 -11.50 8.60
C ARG A 101 5.14 -12.45 8.19
N ARG A 102 3.91 -11.93 8.12
CA ARG A 102 2.75 -12.64 7.61
C ARG A 102 2.22 -11.95 6.36
N GLY A 103 1.62 -12.73 5.47
CA GLY A 103 0.78 -12.19 4.41
C GLY A 103 -0.57 -11.78 4.97
N VAL A 104 -1.05 -10.60 4.58
CA VAL A 104 -2.39 -10.12 4.89
C VAL A 104 -3.10 -9.81 3.59
N ILE A 105 -4.38 -10.15 3.51
CA ILE A 105 -5.27 -9.73 2.43
C ILE A 105 -6.35 -8.84 3.06
N VAL A 106 -6.56 -7.66 2.49
CA VAL A 106 -7.71 -6.81 2.81
C VAL A 106 -8.53 -6.61 1.54
N ASN A 107 -9.85 -6.63 1.69
CA ASN A 107 -10.75 -6.26 0.62
C ASN A 107 -10.86 -4.73 0.58
N GLU A 108 -11.03 -4.17 -0.62
CA GLU A 108 -11.52 -2.80 -0.74
C GLU A 108 -12.84 -2.70 0.02
N GLN A 109 -12.93 -1.75 0.96
CA GLN A 109 -14.19 -1.41 1.58
C GLN A 109 -15.00 -0.68 0.52
N GLU A 110 -16.18 -1.19 0.18
CA GLU A 110 -17.12 -0.40 -0.60
C GLU A 110 -17.45 0.85 0.21
N ASP A 111 -17.04 2.02 -0.29
CA ASP A 111 -17.48 3.29 0.24
C ASP A 111 -18.99 3.37 -0.03
N LEU A 112 -19.79 2.88 0.93
CA LEU A 112 -21.24 3.00 0.94
C LEU A 112 -21.54 4.48 1.19
N GLY A 113 -21.34 5.28 0.13
CA GLY A 113 -21.34 6.73 0.06
C GLY A 113 -21.61 7.45 1.37
N ALA A 114 -20.62 8.22 1.83
CA ALA A 114 -20.80 9.22 2.88
C ALA A 114 -22.13 9.97 2.70
N VAL A 115 -23.13 9.53 3.44
CA VAL A 115 -24.38 10.24 3.68
C VAL A 115 -24.05 11.24 4.77
N ASN A 116 -23.74 12.46 4.35
CA ASN A 116 -23.87 13.68 5.15
C ASN A 116 -24.77 14.65 4.39
#